data_AF-B4R8X8-F1
#
_entry.id   AF-B4R8X8-F1
#
_cell.length_a   1.000
_cell.length_b   1.000
_cell.length_c   1.000
_cell.angle_alpha   90.00
_cell.angle_beta   90.00
_cell.angle_gamma   90.00
#
_symmetry.space_group_name_H-M   'P 1'
#
loop_
_entity.id
_entity.type
_entity.pdbx_description
1 polymer ?
#
loop_
_entity_poly.entity_id
_entity_poly.type
_entity_poly.pdbx_seq_one_letter_code
_entity_poly.pdbx_strand_id
1 'polypeptide(L)'
;MSKLLPGGVLPKLGLLGLMGLAVGLVLARGAGLELSPALRWGVFAVSLVIAVWLTLAYWRQIDEAAREAQKSAWFWGSGSGAILGFAAVTALAMRDPALGGWVAPDAPAAVLVQAGAIAVLASQLVGFFIAWAIWWWRMR
;
A
#
# COMPACT_ATOMS: atom_id res chain seq x y z
N MET A 1 10.08 8.81 30.28
CA MET A 1 8.65 9.05 29.95
C MET A 1 8.49 10.50 29.52
N SER A 2 8.90 10.81 28.29
CA SER A 2 8.88 12.17 27.74
C SER A 2 7.53 12.46 27.09
N LYS A 3 6.96 13.59 27.51
CA LYS A 3 5.82 14.34 26.96
C LYS A 3 5.28 13.81 25.63
N LEU A 4 4.22 13.00 25.73
CA LEU A 4 3.25 12.77 24.67
C LEU A 4 2.72 14.14 24.23
N LEU A 5 3.24 14.66 23.12
CA LEU A 5 2.61 15.77 22.42
C LEU A 5 1.20 15.31 21.99
N PRO A 6 0.16 16.13 22.18
CA PRO A 6 -1.22 15.79 21.83
C PRO A 6 -1.35 15.76 20.29
N GLY A 7 -1.05 14.63 19.68
CA GLY A 7 -0.83 14.51 18.23
C GLY A 7 -1.65 13.41 17.56
N GLY A 8 -2.91 13.24 17.97
CA GLY A 8 -3.84 12.23 17.44
C GLY A 8 -4.30 12.45 15.98
N VAL A 9 -3.46 13.06 15.13
CA VAL A 9 -3.79 13.45 13.75
C VAL A 9 -3.19 12.47 12.73
N LEU A 10 -2.07 11.83 13.03
CA LEU A 10 -1.33 11.02 12.05
C LEU A 10 -1.92 9.65 11.71
N PRO A 11 -2.36 8.82 12.69
CA PRO A 11 -3.06 7.57 12.38
C PRO A 11 -4.39 7.84 11.63
N LYS A 12 -4.97 9.04 11.79
CA LYS A 12 -6.22 9.45 11.17
C LYS A 12 -6.03 9.92 9.72
N LEU A 13 -4.85 10.44 9.35
CA LEU A 13 -4.54 10.88 7.99
C LEU A 13 -4.13 9.73 7.06
N GLY A 14 -3.44 8.70 7.58
CA GLY A 14 -3.20 7.45 6.84
C GLY A 14 -4.51 6.72 6.52
N LEU A 15 -5.48 6.76 7.44
CA LEU A 15 -6.83 6.24 7.25
C LEU A 15 -7.62 7.06 6.21
N LEU A 16 -7.45 8.39 6.16
CA LEU A 16 -8.07 9.29 5.17
C LEU A 16 -7.49 9.11 3.75
N GLY A 17 -6.20 8.84 3.60
CA GLY A 17 -5.59 8.53 2.30
C GLY A 17 -6.04 7.18 1.73
N LEU A 18 -6.15 6.17 2.60
CA LEU A 18 -6.71 4.85 2.26
C LEU A 18 -8.22 4.93 1.98
N MET A 19 -8.97 5.75 2.73
CA MET A 19 -10.37 6.09 2.42
C MET A 19 -10.49 6.86 1.11
N GLY A 20 -9.58 7.78 0.79
CA GLY A 20 -9.60 8.53 -0.48
C GLY A 20 -9.38 7.63 -1.71
N LEU A 21 -8.49 6.64 -1.59
CA LEU A 21 -8.28 5.61 -2.62
C LEU A 21 -9.50 4.69 -2.77
N ALA A 22 -10.09 4.25 -1.65
CA ALA A 22 -11.27 3.39 -1.64
C ALA A 22 -12.53 4.11 -2.15
N VAL A 23 -12.74 5.37 -1.75
CA VAL A 23 -13.86 6.22 -2.18
C VAL A 23 -13.71 6.60 -3.66
N GLY A 24 -12.50 6.89 -4.14
CA GLY A 24 -12.25 7.16 -5.56
C GLY A 24 -12.56 5.97 -6.47
N LEU A 25 -12.26 4.75 -6.01
CA LEU A 25 -12.52 3.51 -6.76
C LEU A 25 -14.00 3.08 -6.72
N VAL A 26 -14.69 3.30 -5.59
CA VAL A 26 -16.11 2.97 -5.42
C VAL A 26 -17.02 3.98 -6.13
N LEU A 27 -16.73 5.29 -6.05
CA LEU A 27 -17.53 6.32 -6.70
C LEU A 27 -17.37 6.34 -8.23
N ALA A 28 -16.19 6.02 -8.77
CA ALA A 28 -15.97 6.00 -10.22
C ALA A 28 -16.67 4.83 -10.93
N ARG A 29 -17.03 3.76 -10.23
CA ARG A 29 -17.75 2.61 -10.82
C ARG A 29 -19.21 2.48 -10.36
N GLY A 30 -19.53 2.88 -9.13
CA GLY A 30 -20.88 2.77 -8.57
C GLY A 30 -21.79 3.97 -8.83
N ALA A 31 -21.24 5.17 -9.11
CA ALA A 31 -22.03 6.40 -9.21
C ALA A 31 -22.29 6.89 -10.65
N GLY A 32 -21.83 6.17 -11.68
CA GLY A 32 -22.00 6.58 -13.08
C GLY A 32 -21.29 7.89 -13.46
N LEU A 33 -20.37 8.37 -12.61
CA LEU A 33 -19.62 9.61 -12.84
C LEU A 33 -18.45 9.37 -13.78
N GLU A 34 -18.63 9.72 -15.06
CA GLU A 34 -17.54 9.77 -16.02
C GLU A 34 -16.68 11.01 -15.80
N LEU A 35 -15.63 10.87 -15.00
CA LEU A 35 -14.63 11.93 -14.83
C LEU A 35 -13.88 12.14 -16.15
N SER A 36 -13.71 13.41 -16.57
CA SER A 36 -12.85 13.73 -17.71
C SER A 36 -11.41 13.24 -17.45
N PRO A 37 -10.65 12.86 -18.49
CA PRO A 37 -9.27 12.40 -18.32
C PRO A 37 -8.39 13.41 -17.58
N ALA A 38 -8.56 14.70 -17.86
CA ALA A 38 -7.82 15.78 -17.20
C ALA A 38 -8.10 15.83 -15.68
N LEU A 39 -9.37 15.67 -15.28
CA LEU A 39 -9.73 15.67 -13.87
C LEU A 39 -9.18 14.44 -13.13
N ARG A 40 -9.18 13.26 -13.76
CA ARG A 40 -8.58 12.04 -13.20
C ARG A 40 -7.09 12.22 -12.92
N TRP A 41 -6.34 12.76 -13.89
CA TRP A 41 -4.92 13.05 -13.71
C TRP A 41 -4.66 14.15 -12.69
N GLY A 42 -5.51 15.19 -12.64
CA GLY A 42 -5.43 16.25 -11.63
C GLY A 42 -5.60 15.71 -10.21
N VAL A 43 -6.62 14.89 -9.97
CA VAL A 43 -6.87 14.24 -8.67
C VAL A 43 -5.70 13.34 -8.28
N PHE A 44 -5.18 12.56 -9.23
CA PHE A 44 -4.01 11.70 -8.99
C PHE A 44 -2.78 12.52 -8.59
N ALA A 45 -2.44 13.58 -9.34
CA ALA A 45 -1.29 14.43 -9.05
C ALA A 45 -1.39 15.12 -7.67
N VAL A 46 -2.57 15.66 -7.34
CA VAL A 46 -2.80 16.28 -6.01
C VAL A 46 -2.68 15.25 -4.90
N SER A 47 -3.22 14.05 -5.09
CA SER A 47 -3.14 12.96 -4.13
C SER A 47 -1.68 12.55 -3.86
N LEU A 48 -0.85 12.50 -4.90
CA LEU A 48 0.59 12.22 -4.78
C LEU A 48 1.31 13.29 -3.96
N VAL A 49 1.06 14.58 -4.24
CA VAL A 49 1.68 15.70 -3.49
C VAL A 49 1.30 15.62 -2.01
N ILE A 50 0.02 15.38 -1.71
CA ILE A 50 -0.46 15.23 -0.32
C ILE A 50 0.19 14.03 0.35
N ALA A 51 0.27 12.88 -0.32
CA ALA A 51 0.89 11.68 0.23
C ALA A 51 2.38 11.89 0.57
N VAL A 52 3.14 12.55 -0.32
CA VAL A 52 4.54 12.90 -0.07
C VAL A 52 4.66 13.86 1.10
N TRP A 53 3.86 14.92 1.13
CA TRP A 53 3.88 15.90 2.21
C TRP A 53 3.56 15.26 3.57
N LEU A 54 2.52 14.42 3.65
CA LEU A 54 2.15 13.70 4.87
C LEU A 54 3.26 12.75 5.33
N THR A 55 3.89 12.05 4.39
CA THR A 55 5.04 11.18 4.69
C THR A 55 6.17 11.99 5.30
N LEU A 56 6.58 13.09 4.66
CA LEU A 56 7.64 13.96 5.20
C LEU A 56 7.29 14.54 6.58
N ALA A 57 6.03 14.95 6.78
CA ALA A 57 5.55 15.43 8.06
C ALA A 57 5.63 14.35 9.16
N TYR A 58 5.29 13.10 8.82
CA TYR A 58 5.41 11.96 9.71
C TYR A 58 6.85 11.67 10.12
N TRP A 59 7.76 11.61 9.14
CA TRP A 59 9.16 11.33 9.39
C TRP A 59 9.81 12.36 10.33
N ARG A 60 9.36 13.61 10.30
CA ARG A 60 9.84 14.67 11.21
C ARG A 60 9.38 14.50 12.66
N GLN A 61 8.31 13.74 12.91
CA GLN A 61 7.70 13.60 14.24
C GLN A 61 8.12 12.33 14.98
N ILE A 62 8.51 11.28 14.26
CA ILE A 62 8.90 10.00 14.86
C ILE A 62 10.34 10.02 15.40
N ASP A 63 10.57 9.25 16.46
CA ASP A 63 11.88 9.04 17.04
C ASP A 63 12.79 8.18 16.14
N GLU A 64 14.09 8.15 16.46
CA GLU A 64 15.07 7.45 15.65
C GLU A 64 14.88 5.92 15.64
N ALA A 65 14.39 5.34 16.76
CA ALA A 65 14.12 3.91 16.84
C ALA A 65 12.99 3.50 15.87
N ALA A 66 11.91 4.29 15.83
CA ALA A 66 10.80 4.10 14.90
C ALA A 66 11.22 4.32 13.43
N ARG A 67 12.15 5.25 13.16
CA ARG A 67 12.73 5.45 11.83
C ARG A 67 13.54 4.25 11.37
N GLU A 68 14.41 3.73 12.22
CA GLU A 68 15.21 2.53 11.92
C GLU A 68 14.33 1.29 11.73
N ALA A 69 13.30 1.13 12.57
CA ALA A 69 12.32 0.06 12.40
C ALA A 69 11.63 0.13 11.03
N GLN A 70 11.22 1.32 10.57
CA GLN A 70 10.59 1.49 9.26
C GLN A 70 11.55 1.26 8.10
N LYS A 71 12.77 1.81 8.15
CA LYS A 71 13.79 1.59 7.10
C LYS A 71 14.12 0.10 6.97
N SER A 72 14.35 -0.57 8.10
CA SER A 72 14.65 -1.99 8.16
C SER A 72 13.49 -2.84 7.64
N ALA A 73 12.26 -2.56 8.10
CA ALA A 73 11.07 -3.26 7.64
C ALA A 73 10.79 -3.05 6.15
N TRP A 74 11.04 -1.85 5.63
CA TRP A 74 10.88 -1.57 4.21
C TRP A 74 11.91 -2.33 3.37
N PHE A 75 13.19 -2.27 3.75
CA PHE A 75 14.26 -2.91 2.99
C PHE A 75 14.15 -4.44 3.02
N TRP A 76 14.04 -5.04 4.21
CA TRP A 76 14.04 -6.50 4.36
C TRP A 76 12.65 -7.10 4.19
N GLY A 77 11.63 -6.47 4.74
CA GLY A 77 10.26 -6.96 4.74
C GLY A 77 9.60 -6.78 3.38
N SER A 78 9.49 -5.54 2.88
CA SER A 78 8.80 -5.28 1.61
C SER A 78 9.49 -5.97 0.44
N GLY A 79 10.82 -5.92 0.36
CA GLY A 79 11.59 -6.56 -0.71
C GLY A 79 11.40 -8.09 -0.75
N SER A 80 11.60 -8.75 0.39
CA SER A 80 11.35 -10.20 0.52
C SER A 80 9.88 -10.54 0.28
N GLY A 81 8.96 -9.72 0.79
CA GLY A 81 7.53 -9.86 0.59
C GLY A 81 7.14 -9.82 -0.89
N ALA A 82 7.68 -8.87 -1.66
CA ALA A 82 7.45 -8.78 -3.10
C ALA A 82 7.94 -10.03 -3.85
N ILE A 83 9.15 -10.50 -3.55
CA ILE A 83 9.75 -11.69 -4.19
C ILE A 83 8.94 -12.94 -3.85
N LEU A 84 8.61 -13.14 -2.58
CA LEU A 84 7.82 -14.29 -2.14
C LEU A 84 6.40 -14.25 -2.68
N GLY A 85 5.77 -13.08 -2.73
CA GLY A 85 4.46 -12.88 -3.32
C GLY A 85 4.46 -13.21 -4.82
N PHE A 86 5.46 -12.73 -5.56
CA PHE A 86 5.65 -13.07 -6.96
C PHE A 86 5.83 -14.59 -7.17
N ALA A 87 6.69 -15.22 -6.37
CA ALA A 87 6.91 -16.66 -6.44
C ALA A 87 5.62 -17.45 -6.11
N ALA A 88 4.86 -17.03 -5.10
CA ALA A 88 3.60 -17.66 -4.72
C ALA A 88 2.54 -17.55 -5.82
N VAL A 89 2.35 -16.35 -6.38
CA VAL A 89 1.40 -16.13 -7.50
C VAL A 89 1.78 -16.98 -8.70
N THR A 90 3.07 -17.01 -9.06
CA THR A 90 3.56 -17.81 -10.20
C THR A 90 3.37 -19.31 -9.96
N ALA A 91 3.72 -19.81 -8.77
CA ALA A 91 3.58 -21.22 -8.43
C ALA A 91 2.12 -21.68 -8.42
N LEU A 92 1.19 -20.83 -7.93
CA LEU A 92 -0.24 -21.11 -7.96
C LEU A 92 -0.76 -21.15 -9.40
N ALA A 93 -0.39 -20.16 -10.22
CA ALA A 93 -0.79 -20.10 -11.63
C ALA A 93 -0.29 -21.31 -12.45
N MET A 94 0.89 -21.85 -12.14
CA MET A 94 1.43 -23.04 -12.80
C MET A 94 0.71 -24.34 -12.40
N ARG A 95 0.13 -24.42 -11.20
CA ARG A 95 -0.54 -25.64 -10.70
C ARG A 95 -1.98 -25.76 -11.16
N ASP A 96 -2.71 -24.65 -11.12
CA ASP A 96 -4.08 -24.58 -11.57
C ASP A 96 -4.36 -23.14 -12.03
N PRO A 97 -4.60 -22.91 -13.34
CA PRO A 97 -4.99 -21.60 -13.83
C PRO A 97 -6.25 -21.04 -13.14
N ALA A 98 -7.13 -21.90 -12.63
CA ALA A 98 -8.32 -21.53 -11.87
C ALA A 98 -8.03 -21.17 -10.40
N LEU A 99 -6.94 -21.66 -9.79
CA LEU A 99 -6.40 -21.09 -8.53
C LEU A 99 -5.79 -19.70 -8.77
N GLY A 100 -5.47 -19.37 -10.02
CA GLY A 100 -5.22 -18.01 -10.53
C GLY A 100 -6.49 -17.17 -10.75
N GLY A 101 -7.68 -17.68 -10.41
CA GLY A 101 -9.02 -17.09 -10.64
C GLY A 101 -9.31 -15.73 -9.98
N TRP A 102 -8.28 -15.01 -9.55
CA TRP A 102 -8.31 -13.60 -9.17
C TRP A 102 -8.66 -12.69 -10.36
N VAL A 103 -8.44 -13.19 -11.58
CA VAL A 103 -8.71 -12.47 -12.82
C VAL A 103 -9.37 -13.43 -13.81
N ALA A 104 -10.36 -12.93 -14.55
CA ALA A 104 -11.06 -13.73 -15.58
C ALA A 104 -10.10 -14.17 -16.70
N PRO A 105 -10.28 -15.36 -17.31
CA PRO A 105 -9.40 -15.86 -18.38
C PRO A 105 -9.28 -14.93 -19.59
N ASP A 106 -10.33 -14.15 -19.86
CA ASP A 106 -10.46 -13.19 -20.95
C ASP A 106 -10.26 -11.73 -20.51
N ALA A 107 -9.72 -11.50 -19.30
CA ALA A 107 -9.59 -10.17 -18.76
C ALA A 107 -8.70 -9.27 -19.64
N PRO A 108 -9.10 -7.99 -19.84
CA PRO A 108 -8.31 -7.06 -20.62
C PRO A 108 -6.98 -6.74 -19.93
N ALA A 109 -5.97 -6.37 -20.72
CA ALA A 109 -4.60 -6.07 -20.23
C ALA A 109 -4.57 -5.08 -19.05
N ALA A 110 -5.45 -4.08 -19.05
CA ALA A 110 -5.55 -3.10 -17.96
C ALA A 110 -5.92 -3.75 -16.62
N VAL A 111 -6.79 -4.77 -16.62
CA VAL A 111 -7.19 -5.51 -15.42
C VAL A 111 -6.03 -6.39 -14.93
N LEU A 112 -5.29 -7.02 -15.85
CA LEU A 112 -4.11 -7.82 -15.51
C LEU A 112 -3.01 -6.97 -14.85
N VAL A 113 -2.72 -5.80 -15.40
CA VAL A 113 -1.75 -4.84 -14.82
C VAL A 113 -2.22 -4.36 -13.45
N GLN A 114 -3.50 -4.01 -13.31
CA GLN A 114 -4.07 -3.58 -12.03
C GLN A 114 -3.97 -4.68 -10.97
N ALA A 115 -4.33 -5.93 -11.32
CA ALA A 115 -4.26 -7.07 -10.41
C ALA A 115 -2.81 -7.34 -9.97
N GLY A 116 -1.86 -7.31 -10.90
CA GLY A 116 -0.43 -7.44 -10.58
C GLY A 116 0.08 -6.33 -9.65
N ALA A 117 -0.27 -5.07 -9.92
CA ALA A 117 0.11 -3.94 -9.08
C ALA A 117 -0.45 -4.08 -7.64
N ILE A 118 -1.70 -4.50 -7.49
CA ILE A 118 -2.33 -4.76 -6.19
C ILE A 118 -1.63 -5.93 -5.48
N ALA A 119 -1.37 -7.03 -6.17
CA ALA A 119 -0.72 -8.21 -5.59
C ALA A 119 0.70 -7.88 -5.08
N VAL A 120 1.46 -7.11 -5.86
CA VAL A 120 2.80 -6.65 -5.47
C VAL A 120 2.74 -5.70 -4.28
N LEU A 121 1.81 -4.74 -4.26
CA LEU A 121 1.65 -3.82 -3.13
C LEU A 121 1.22 -4.58 -1.86
N ALA A 122 0.26 -5.49 -1.96
CA ALA A 122 -0.20 -6.30 -0.84
C ALA A 122 0.94 -7.16 -0.26
N SER A 123 1.72 -7.81 -1.13
CA SER A 123 2.84 -8.65 -0.71
C SER A 123 3.95 -7.83 -0.04
N GLN A 124 4.24 -6.63 -0.55
CA GLN A 124 5.16 -5.70 0.09
C GLN A 124 4.67 -5.27 1.47
N LEU A 125 3.39 -4.91 1.62
CA LEU A 125 2.82 -4.49 2.90
C LEU A 125 2.83 -5.63 3.92
N VAL A 126 2.48 -6.85 3.51
CA VAL A 126 2.55 -8.03 4.38
C VAL A 126 3.98 -8.26 4.86
N GLY A 127 4.95 -8.27 3.95
CA GLY A 127 6.36 -8.42 4.29
C GLY A 127 6.87 -7.32 5.21
N PHE A 128 6.49 -6.05 4.92
CA PHE A 128 6.78 -4.89 5.77
C PHE A 128 6.28 -5.10 7.19
N PHE A 129 4.99 -5.40 7.37
CA PHE A 129 4.40 -5.52 8.71
C PHE A 129 4.97 -6.69 9.49
N ILE A 130 5.30 -7.81 8.84
CA ILE A 130 5.99 -8.94 9.46
C ILE A 130 7.38 -8.50 9.96
N ALA A 131 8.19 -7.92 9.09
CA ALA A 131 9.55 -7.49 9.46
C ALA A 131 9.54 -6.41 10.55
N TRP A 132 8.59 -5.47 10.46
CA TRP A 132 8.36 -4.45 11.47
C TRP A 132 7.97 -5.06 12.83
N ALA A 133 7.04 -6.01 12.85
CA ALA A 133 6.63 -6.69 14.08
C ALA A 133 7.78 -7.52 14.69
N ILE A 134 8.57 -8.21 13.88
CA ILE A 134 9.76 -8.96 14.32
C ILE A 134 10.80 -8.02 14.93
N TRP A 135 11.02 -6.86 14.33
CA TRP A 135 11.95 -5.86 14.85
C TRP A 135 11.56 -5.43 16.27
N TRP A 136 10.29 -5.09 16.47
CA TRP A 136 9.78 -4.71 17.79
C TRP A 136 9.80 -5.85 18.80
N TRP A 137 9.55 -7.09 18.37
CA TRP A 137 9.70 -8.25 19.25
C TRP A 137 11.14 -8.34 19.77
N ARG A 138 12.14 -8.21 18.89
CA ARG A 138 13.56 -8.33 19.25
C ARG A 138 14.10 -7.17 20.08
N MET A 139 13.46 -6.01 20.04
CA MET A 139 13.83 -4.82 20.82
C MET A 139 13.13 -4.72 22.18
N ARG A 140 12.37 -5.75 22.57
CA ARG A 140 11.91 -5.94 23.97
C ARG A 140 13.06 -6.50 24.81
#